data_AF-A0A9D1A800-F1
#
_entry.id   AF-A0A9D1A800-F1
#
_cell.length_a   1.000
_cell.length_b   1.000
_cell.length_c   1.000
_cell.angle_alpha   90.00
_cell.angle_beta   90.00
_cell.angle_gamma   90.00
#
_symmetry.space_group_name_H-M   'P 1'
#
loop_
_entity.id
_entity.type
_entity.pdbx_description
1 polymer ?
#
loop_
_entity_poly.entity_id
_entity_poly.type
_entity_poly.pdbx_seq_one_letter_code
_entity_poly.pdbx_strand_id
1 'polypeptide(L)' 'VPQNYQKLESEDDIKNMEKLIDMLEDDDDVQNIWHNWDQD' A
#
# COMPACT_ATOMS: atom_id res chain seq x y z
N VAL A 1 -8.77 -2.04 -10.41
CA VAL A 1 -7.81 -3.00 -9.86
C VAL A 1 -6.53 -2.99 -10.69
N PRO A 2 -5.34 -3.07 -10.08
CA PRO A 2 -4.06 -3.02 -10.79
C PRO A 2 -3.93 -4.13 -11.83
N GLN A 3 -3.19 -3.86 -12.90
CA GLN A 3 -2.91 -4.84 -13.96
C GLN A 3 -1.56 -5.54 -13.78
N ASN A 4 -0.62 -4.91 -13.07
CA ASN A 4 0.71 -5.46 -12.76
C ASN A 4 0.98 -5.21 -11.27
N TYR A 5 1.61 -6.17 -10.61
CA TYR A 5 2.05 -6.05 -9.21
C TYR A 5 3.57 -5.92 -9.15
N GLN A 6 4.07 -5.11 -8.21
CA GLN A 6 5.50 -4.86 -8.01
C GLN A 6 5.88 -5.10 -6.55
N LYS A 7 6.93 -5.89 -6.34
CA LYS A 7 7.52 -6.10 -5.02
C LYS A 7 8.46 -4.96 -4.68
N LEU A 8 8.37 -4.50 -3.43
CA LEU A 8 9.36 -3.62 -2.84
C LEU A 8 10.44 -4.48 -2.19
N GLU A 9 11.70 -4.27 -2.54
CA GLU A 9 12.84 -5.00 -1.97
C GLU A 9 13.52 -4.24 -0.82
N SER A 10 13.29 -2.92 -0.75
CA SER A 10 13.84 -2.05 0.27
C SER A 10 12.94 -2.01 1.50
N GLU A 11 13.48 -2.35 2.66
CA GLU A 11 12.75 -2.32 3.93
C GLU A 11 12.21 -0.92 4.27
N ASP A 12 12.95 0.13 3.91
CA ASP A 12 12.50 1.52 4.10
C ASP A 12 11.29 1.86 3.20
N ASP A 13 11.26 1.33 1.97
CA ASP A 13 10.15 1.57 1.04
C ASP A 13 8.89 0.78 1.48
N ILE A 14 9.08 -0.45 1.96
CA ILE A 14 8.02 -1.26 2.58
C ILE A 14 7.42 -0.51 3.76
N LYS A 15 8.25 -0.06 4.69
CA LYS A 15 7.80 0.63 5.90
C LYS A 15 7.08 1.94 5.61
N ASN A 16 7.52 2.67 4.58
CA ASN A 16 6.84 3.89 4.15
C ASN A 16 5.50 3.58 3.47
N MET A 17 5.40 2.51 2.69
CA MET A 17 4.12 2.11 2.08
C MET A 17 3.13 1.57 3.11
N GLU A 18 3.55 0.73 4.05
CA GLU A 18 2.70 0.26 5.16
C GLU A 18 2.11 1.45 5.91
N LYS A 19 2.96 2.40 6.30
CA LYS A 19 2.50 3.60 7.01
C LYS A 19 1.52 4.44 6.19
N LEU A 20 1.71 4.54 4.88
CA LEU A 20 0.78 5.27 4.01
C LEU A 20 -0.55 4.55 3.86
N ILE A 21 -0.54 3.21 3.79
CA ILE A 21 -1.76 2.42 3.76
C ILE A 21 -2.50 2.54 5.09
N ASP A 22 -1.82 2.38 6.23
CA ASP A 22 -2.41 2.54 7.56
C ASP A 22 -3.09 3.91 7.73
N MET A 23 -2.42 4.99 7.29
CA MET A 23 -2.98 6.34 7.35
C MET A 23 -4.23 6.53 6.47
N LEU A 24 -4.34 5.77 5.37
CA LEU A 24 -5.50 5.79 4.48
C LEU A 24 -6.61 4.86 4.98
N GLU A 25 -6.29 3.81 5.73
CA GLU A 25 -7.27 2.92 6.38
C GLU A 25 -7.93 3.58 7.60
N ASP A 26 -7.19 4.42 8.31
CA ASP A 26 -7.67 5.18 9.46
C ASP A 26 -8.52 6.41 9.07
N ASP A 27 -8.57 6.77 7.79
CA ASP A 27 -9.36 7.90 7.30
C ASP A 27 -10.81 7.45 7.00
N ASP A 28 -11.76 7.90 7.83
CA ASP A 28 -13.19 7.59 7.72
C ASP A 28 -13.80 7.95 6.34
N ASP A 29 -13.19 8.88 5.59
CA ASP A 29 -13.64 9.29 4.25
C ASP A 29 -13.12 8.35 3.14
N VAL A 30 -12.13 7.50 3.43
CA VAL A 30 -11.57 6.54 2.48
C VAL A 30 -12.41 5.27 2.47
N GLN A 31 -13.02 5.00 1.32
CA GLN A 31 -13.92 3.85 1.16
C GLN A 31 -13.23 2.60 0.59
N ASN A 32 -12.17 2.76 -0.22
CA ASN A 32 -11.45 1.65 -0.84
C ASN A 32 -9.99 2.03 -1.13
N ILE A 33 -9.06 1.13 -0.82
CA ILE A 33 -7.64 1.30 -1.12
C ILE A 33 -7.24 0.29 -2.21
N TRP A 34 -6.49 0.77 -3.20
CA TRP A 34 -5.96 -0.05 -4.28
C TRP A 34 -4.47 0.25 -4.45
N HIS A 35 -3.62 -0.73 -4.18
CA HIS A 35 -2.19 -0.64 -4.45
C HIS A 35 -1.76 -1.77 -5.38
N ASN A 36 -0.77 -1.49 -6.22
CA ASN A 36 -0.09 -2.49 -7.04
C ASN A 36 1.12 -3.10 -6.30
N TRP A 37 1.28 -2.81 -5.01
CA TRP A 37 2.33 -3.41 -4.21
C TRP A 37 1.99 -4.88 -3.96
N ASP A 38 2.91 -5.75 -4.37
CA ASP A 38 2.86 -7.20 -4.21
C ASP A 38 3.36 -7.58 -2.82
N GLN A 39 2.44 -7.93 -1.92
CA GLN A 39 2.71 -8.50 -0.61
C GLN A 39 2.46 -10.02 -0.71
N ASP A 40 3.51 -10.78 -1.00
CA ASP A 40 3.48 -12.25 -0.96
C ASP A 40 3.68 -12.78 0.47
#